data_AF-A0A445FQW1-F1
#
_entry.id   AF-A0A445FQW1-F1
#
_cell.length_a   1.000
_cell.length_b   1.000
_cell.length_c   1.000
_cell.angle_alpha   90.00
_cell.angle_beta   90.00
_cell.angle_gamma   90.00
#
_symmetry.space_group_name_H-M   'P 1'
#
loop_
_entity.id
_entity.type
_entity.pdbx_description
1 polymer ?
#
loop_
_entity_poly.entity_id
_entity_poly.type
_entity_poly.pdbx_seq_one_letter_code
_entity_poly.pdbx_strand_id
1 'polypeptide(L)'
;MYPEDYEIKSDRLIRQWIAEGFVKHETEKTLEEVGQQYLSGLVRRSLVQVSSFRIDGKVKRCRVHDLIHDMILGKVKDTGFCQYIDEREQSVSSKIVRRLTIATNDFSGSIGSSPIRSILICTGEDEEVSEHLVNKIPTNYMLLKVLDFEGSGLRYIPENLGNLCHLKYLSFRYTRIVSLPKSIGNLQNLKTLDIRDTSVSKMPEEIPKLTKLRHLLFYAMCSIQWKDIGGMTSLQEIPRVFIDDDGVVIREVAKLKQLRELTVEDFMGKHEKTLCSLINEKPLLEKLLIETADVSEVIDLYITSPMSTLRKLVLFGKLTRLPNWISQFPNLVQLHLYNSRLTNDVLKSLNNMPRLLFLDLSSNAYEVPSGIQHLEKLKDLYIEDMPTEFEQRIAPDGGEDHWIIQDVPHIQGEEMYGEIERFIKVWISAILGLCYCYYIAARIPKGFLRLLSLLAILYLFIILPLNISSPNLVGYTSFFLVQLGIFKLLLFSFNKGPLALSPPNIVHFISIASLPISPKPTKKITPPTPKSQNGYCP
;
A
#
# COMPACT_ATOMS: atom_id res chain seq x y z
N MET A 1 6.36 -22.84 4.97
CA MET A 1 6.24 -21.77 5.97
C MET A 1 5.20 -20.74 5.56
N TYR A 2 5.22 -20.27 4.31
CA TYR A 2 4.12 -19.46 3.77
C TYR A 2 3.20 -20.34 2.91
N PRO A 3 1.91 -19.95 2.77
CA PRO A 3 1.00 -20.55 1.80
C PRO A 3 1.53 -20.48 0.37
N GLU A 4 0.90 -21.25 -0.51
CA GLU A 4 1.10 -21.15 -1.96
C GLU A 4 0.78 -19.72 -2.44
N ASP A 5 1.49 -19.26 -3.47
CA ASP A 5 1.37 -17.91 -4.05
C ASP A 5 1.55 -16.70 -3.10
N TYR A 6 1.93 -16.92 -1.85
CA TYR A 6 2.03 -15.86 -0.86
C TYR A 6 3.09 -14.80 -1.24
N GLU A 7 2.64 -13.57 -1.43
CA GLU A 7 3.51 -12.44 -1.73
C GLU A 7 4.05 -11.80 -0.43
N ILE A 8 5.36 -11.93 -0.21
CA ILE A 8 6.03 -11.43 0.99
C ILE A 8 6.80 -10.12 0.72
N LYS A 9 6.73 -9.18 1.66
CA LYS A 9 7.59 -7.98 1.67
C LYS A 9 9.04 -8.35 2.01
N SER A 10 9.99 -7.83 1.25
CA SER A 10 11.42 -8.17 1.40
C SER A 10 11.99 -7.80 2.77
N ASP A 11 11.57 -6.66 3.34
CA ASP A 11 12.03 -6.19 4.65
C ASP A 11 11.57 -7.11 5.79
N ARG A 12 10.32 -7.62 5.73
CA ARG A 12 9.82 -8.64 6.66
C ARG A 12 10.67 -9.90 6.62
N LEU A 13 10.87 -10.45 5.42
CA LEU A 13 11.65 -11.67 5.22
C LEU A 13 13.09 -11.53 5.72
N ILE A 14 13.76 -10.43 5.39
CA ILE A 14 15.15 -10.17 5.79
C ILE A 14 15.25 -10.02 7.32
N ARG A 15 14.34 -9.27 7.97
CA ARG A 15 14.35 -9.13 9.44
C ARG A 15 14.15 -10.47 10.14
N GLN A 16 13.31 -11.36 9.60
CA GLN A 16 13.15 -12.73 10.10
C GLN A 16 14.44 -13.55 9.92
N TRP A 17 15.10 -13.51 8.76
CA TRP A 17 16.39 -14.18 8.54
C TRP A 17 17.48 -13.70 9.50
N ILE A 18 17.53 -12.40 9.78
CA ILE A 18 18.45 -11.80 10.74
C ILE A 18 18.15 -12.29 12.17
N ALA A 19 16.88 -12.33 12.57
CA ALA A 19 16.45 -12.80 13.88
C ALA A 19 16.79 -14.28 14.09
N GLU A 20 16.61 -15.10 13.06
CA GLU A 20 16.99 -16.52 13.09
C GLU A 20 18.50 -16.75 13.12
N GLY A 21 19.28 -15.81 12.57
CA GLY A 21 20.73 -15.87 12.46
C GLY A 21 21.24 -16.48 11.14
N PHE A 22 20.42 -16.45 10.09
CA PHE A 22 20.82 -16.89 8.75
C PHE A 22 21.71 -15.87 8.03
N VAL A 23 21.50 -14.59 8.30
CA VAL A 23 22.33 -13.52 7.75
C VAL A 23 23.62 -13.42 8.56
N LYS A 24 24.76 -13.63 7.90
CA LYS A 24 26.08 -13.51 8.51
C LYS A 24 26.55 -12.05 8.44
N HIS A 25 27.32 -11.65 9.44
CA HIS A 25 27.98 -10.35 9.41
C HIS A 25 29.07 -10.35 8.33
N GLU A 26 29.06 -9.32 7.49
CA GLU A 26 30.13 -9.02 6.53
C GLU A 26 30.70 -7.64 6.86
N THR A 27 32.02 -7.48 6.78
CA THR A 27 32.68 -6.19 7.00
C THR A 27 32.10 -5.14 6.05
N GLU A 28 31.88 -3.92 6.54
CA GLU A 28 31.38 -2.76 5.77
C GLU A 28 29.91 -2.82 5.30
N LYS A 29 29.17 -3.90 5.61
CA LYS A 29 27.75 -4.01 5.24
C LYS A 29 26.86 -4.17 6.46
N THR A 30 25.67 -3.59 6.38
CA THR A 30 24.60 -3.88 7.33
C THR A 30 24.06 -5.30 7.11
N LEU A 31 23.45 -5.87 8.15
CA LEU A 31 22.77 -7.16 8.03
C LEU A 31 21.62 -7.08 7.01
N GLU A 32 20.94 -5.94 6.92
CA GLU A 32 19.87 -5.70 5.97
C GLU A 32 20.40 -5.72 4.52
N GLU A 33 21.56 -5.13 4.25
CA GLU A 33 22.22 -5.20 2.94
C GLU A 33 22.69 -6.61 2.57
N VAL A 34 23.28 -7.35 3.52
CA VAL A 34 23.66 -8.75 3.30
C VAL A 34 22.41 -9.60 3.02
N GLY A 35 21.34 -9.41 3.79
CA GLY A 35 20.06 -10.07 3.57
C GLY A 35 19.46 -9.76 2.19
N GLN A 36 19.53 -8.50 1.75
CA GLN A 36 19.11 -8.10 0.41
C GLN A 36 19.96 -8.75 -0.69
N GLN A 37 21.27 -8.94 -0.47
CA GLN A 37 22.15 -9.65 -1.40
C GLN A 37 21.80 -11.14 -1.49
N TYR A 38 21.49 -11.78 -0.36
CA TYR A 38 21.04 -13.18 -0.34
C TYR A 38 19.74 -13.33 -1.13
N LEU A 39 18.75 -12.46 -0.90
CA LEU A 39 17.50 -12.46 -1.66
C LEU A 39 17.74 -12.24 -3.15
N SER A 40 18.60 -11.29 -3.52
CA SER A 40 18.96 -11.04 -4.92
C SER A 40 19.65 -12.25 -5.56
N GLY A 41 20.46 -12.99 -4.80
CA GLY A 41 21.08 -14.24 -5.23
C GLY A 41 20.05 -15.35 -5.50
N LEU A 42 19.01 -15.46 -4.67
CA LEU A 42 17.91 -16.41 -4.89
C LEU A 42 17.10 -16.06 -6.15
N VAL A 43 16.85 -14.77 -6.38
CA VAL A 43 16.19 -14.26 -7.59
C VAL A 43 17.00 -14.58 -8.84
N ARG A 44 18.31 -14.34 -8.84
CA ARG A 44 19.20 -14.65 -9.97
C ARG A 44 19.27 -16.14 -10.32
N ARG A 45 18.95 -17.01 -9.36
CA ARG A 45 18.87 -18.48 -9.54
C ARG A 45 17.46 -18.94 -9.91
N SER A 46 16.52 -18.00 -10.12
CA SER A 46 15.12 -18.27 -10.43
C SER A 46 14.39 -19.11 -9.38
N LEU A 47 14.90 -19.14 -8.14
CA LEU A 47 14.25 -19.82 -7.00
C LEU A 47 13.19 -18.95 -6.33
N VAL A 48 13.29 -17.63 -6.53
CA VAL A 48 12.36 -16.62 -6.00
C VAL A 48 11.99 -15.68 -7.15
N GLN A 49 10.71 -15.42 -7.30
CA GLN A 49 10.18 -14.46 -8.29
C GLN A 49 9.97 -13.10 -7.63
N VAL A 50 10.32 -12.04 -8.36
CA VAL A 50 10.08 -10.66 -7.90
C VAL A 50 8.69 -10.24 -8.38
N SER A 51 7.84 -9.87 -7.42
CA SER A 51 6.49 -9.37 -7.72
C SER A 51 6.49 -7.85 -7.92
N SER A 52 7.35 -7.13 -7.20
CA SER A 52 7.56 -5.70 -7.40
C SER A 52 8.94 -5.24 -6.95
N PHE A 53 9.41 -4.16 -7.59
CA PHE A 53 10.66 -3.49 -7.26
C PHE A 53 10.42 -2.20 -6.48
N ARG A 54 11.43 -1.78 -5.73
CA ARG A 54 11.56 -0.41 -5.24
C ARG A 54 12.12 0.46 -6.37
N ILE A 55 11.93 1.76 -6.28
CA ILE A 55 12.48 2.75 -7.24
C ILE A 55 14.00 2.58 -7.42
N ASP A 56 14.74 2.20 -6.36
CA ASP A 56 16.19 1.96 -6.43
C ASP A 56 16.55 0.59 -7.06
N GLY A 57 15.58 -0.13 -7.64
CA GLY A 57 15.74 -1.43 -8.29
C GLY A 57 15.86 -2.60 -7.31
N LYS A 58 15.82 -2.38 -5.99
CA LYS A 58 15.82 -3.48 -5.02
C LYS A 58 14.48 -4.18 -4.98
N VAL A 59 14.48 -5.47 -4.62
CA VAL A 59 13.26 -6.26 -4.46
C VAL A 59 12.39 -5.64 -3.35
N LYS A 60 11.14 -5.27 -3.67
CA LYS A 60 10.14 -4.77 -2.71
C LYS A 60 9.28 -5.91 -2.18
N ARG A 61 8.77 -6.72 -3.10
CA ARG A 61 7.98 -7.92 -2.80
C ARG A 61 8.40 -9.07 -3.69
N CYS A 62 8.28 -10.27 -3.16
CA CYS A 62 8.63 -11.50 -3.86
C CYS A 62 7.70 -12.64 -3.49
N ARG A 63 7.68 -13.67 -4.33
CA ARG A 63 6.98 -14.93 -4.09
C ARG A 63 7.80 -16.10 -4.61
N VAL A 64 7.36 -17.31 -4.31
CA VAL A 64 7.94 -18.54 -4.87
C VAL A 64 6.91 -19.13 -5.83
N HIS A 65 7.36 -19.59 -7.00
CA HIS A 65 6.51 -20.28 -7.97
C HIS A 65 6.10 -21.66 -7.45
N ASP A 66 4.90 -22.12 -7.78
CA ASP A 66 4.27 -23.36 -7.27
C ASP A 66 5.17 -24.59 -7.41
N LEU A 67 5.75 -24.82 -8.61
CA LEU A 67 6.72 -25.91 -8.81
C LEU A 67 7.94 -25.87 -7.86
N ILE A 68 8.44 -24.68 -7.54
CA ILE A 68 9.54 -24.51 -6.58
C ILE A 68 9.02 -24.68 -5.15
N HIS A 69 7.79 -24.24 -4.88
CA HIS A 69 7.11 -24.45 -3.60
C HIS A 69 6.93 -25.95 -3.32
N ASP A 70 6.44 -26.73 -4.27
CA ASP A 70 6.31 -28.19 -4.19
C ASP A 70 7.66 -28.88 -3.92
N MET A 71 8.71 -28.45 -4.65
CA MET A 71 10.07 -28.95 -4.40
C MET A 71 10.52 -28.63 -2.97
N ILE A 72 10.24 -27.43 -2.45
CA ILE A 72 10.55 -27.04 -1.07
C ILE A 72 9.75 -27.88 -0.08
N LEU A 73 8.46 -28.14 -0.33
CA LEU A 73 7.62 -29.00 0.51
C LEU A 73 8.19 -30.42 0.59
N GLY A 74 8.64 -30.98 -0.52
CA GLY A 74 9.36 -32.26 -0.56
C GLY A 74 10.60 -32.25 0.34
N LYS A 75 11.47 -31.24 0.20
CA LYS A 75 12.67 -31.08 1.05
C LYS A 75 12.33 -30.88 2.53
N VAL A 76 11.23 -30.20 2.84
CA VAL A 76 10.76 -30.01 4.22
C VAL A 76 10.36 -31.35 4.83
N LYS A 77 9.63 -32.20 4.11
CA LYS A 77 9.26 -33.56 4.56
C LYS A 77 10.50 -34.42 4.84
N ASP A 78 11.53 -34.31 4.01
CA ASP A 78 12.78 -35.04 4.17
C ASP A 78 13.60 -34.55 5.38
N THR A 79 13.72 -33.24 5.53
CA THR A 79 14.65 -32.62 6.50
C THR A 79 14.03 -32.34 7.87
N GLY A 80 12.70 -32.24 7.97
CA GLY A 80 12.03 -31.74 9.18
C GLY A 80 12.29 -30.25 9.46
N PHE A 81 12.69 -29.48 8.44
CA PHE A 81 13.12 -28.08 8.63
C PHE A 81 12.03 -27.16 9.19
N CYS A 82 10.79 -27.35 8.75
CA CYS A 82 9.60 -26.67 9.28
C CYS A 82 8.40 -27.61 9.31
N GLN A 83 7.39 -27.26 10.10
CA GLN A 83 6.10 -27.94 10.12
C GLN A 83 5.00 -26.92 9.83
N TYR A 84 4.04 -27.33 9.01
CA TYR A 84 2.82 -26.60 8.75
C TYR A 84 1.68 -27.36 9.45
N ILE A 85 0.84 -26.63 10.18
CA ILE A 85 -0.29 -27.18 10.91
C ILE A 85 -1.55 -26.48 10.45
N ASP A 86 -2.48 -27.25 9.89
CA ASP A 86 -3.83 -26.84 9.53
C ASP A 86 -4.86 -27.82 10.10
N GLU A 87 -6.14 -27.67 9.73
CA GLU A 87 -7.22 -28.55 10.18
C GLU A 87 -7.05 -30.02 9.72
N ARG A 88 -6.30 -30.27 8.65
CA ARG A 88 -6.17 -31.59 8.00
C ARG A 88 -4.90 -32.33 8.44
N GLU A 89 -3.81 -31.62 8.69
CA GLU A 89 -2.50 -32.14 9.09
C GLU A 89 -2.10 -31.65 10.49
N GLN A 90 -2.76 -32.18 11.52
CA GLN A 90 -2.37 -31.95 12.92
C GLN A 90 -1.29 -32.92 13.42
N SER A 91 -0.87 -33.89 12.60
CA SER A 91 0.07 -34.93 13.03
C SER A 91 1.47 -34.35 13.27
N VAL A 92 2.00 -34.56 14.48
CA VAL A 92 3.34 -34.10 14.89
C VAL A 92 4.39 -35.01 14.25
N SER A 93 5.28 -34.42 13.44
CA SER A 93 6.43 -35.16 12.89
C SER A 93 7.30 -35.69 14.03
N SER A 94 7.80 -36.92 13.93
CA SER A 94 8.80 -37.48 14.86
C SER A 94 10.18 -36.81 14.73
N LYS A 95 10.37 -35.96 13.72
CA LYS A 95 11.62 -35.22 13.47
C LYS A 95 11.69 -33.96 14.34
N ILE A 96 12.91 -33.53 14.67
CA ILE A 96 13.15 -32.28 15.39
C ILE A 96 12.79 -31.10 14.48
N VAL A 97 11.70 -30.41 14.83
CA VAL A 97 11.24 -29.21 14.12
C VAL A 97 11.75 -27.96 14.84
N ARG A 98 12.12 -26.93 14.06
CA ARG A 98 12.55 -25.62 14.62
C ARG A 98 11.68 -24.45 14.17
N ARG A 99 10.81 -24.64 13.18
CA ARG A 99 9.97 -23.60 12.60
C ARG A 99 8.58 -24.15 12.40
N LEU A 100 7.60 -23.35 12.79
CA LEU A 100 6.22 -23.74 12.80
C LEU A 100 5.39 -22.68 12.09
N THR A 101 4.47 -23.12 11.25
CA THR A 101 3.38 -22.31 10.75
C THR A 101 2.08 -22.91 11.24
N ILE A 102 1.26 -22.10 11.93
CA ILE A 102 -0.05 -22.50 12.44
C ILE A 102 -1.11 -21.76 11.66
N ALA A 103 -1.94 -22.48 10.92
CA ALA A 103 -3.03 -21.95 10.10
C ALA A 103 -4.42 -22.40 10.62
N THR A 104 -4.51 -22.86 11.86
CA THR A 104 -5.76 -23.29 12.50
C THR A 104 -5.81 -22.86 13.97
N ASN A 105 -7.02 -22.59 14.47
CA ASN A 105 -7.28 -22.26 15.86
C ASN A 105 -7.39 -23.47 16.78
N ASP A 106 -7.71 -24.65 16.23
CA ASP A 106 -7.96 -25.87 16.99
C ASP A 106 -6.68 -26.64 17.33
N PHE A 107 -5.57 -25.91 17.50
CA PHE A 107 -4.30 -26.51 17.85
C PHE A 107 -4.29 -26.99 19.31
N SER A 108 -4.76 -28.23 19.51
CA SER A 108 -4.77 -28.93 20.79
C SER A 108 -3.45 -29.66 21.08
N GLY A 109 -2.65 -29.94 20.04
CA GLY A 109 -1.40 -30.70 20.12
C GLY A 109 -0.32 -30.03 20.98
N SER A 110 0.52 -30.82 21.65
CA SER A 110 1.83 -30.38 22.09
C SER A 110 2.83 -30.77 21.00
N ILE A 111 3.64 -29.83 20.51
CA ILE A 111 4.72 -30.15 19.55
C ILE A 111 5.92 -30.68 20.34
N GLY A 112 5.69 -31.72 21.16
CA GLY A 112 6.69 -32.36 22.01
C GLY A 112 7.69 -31.40 22.68
N SER A 113 8.90 -31.87 22.93
CA SER A 113 10.03 -31.09 23.43
C SER A 113 10.84 -30.39 22.33
N SER A 114 10.25 -30.18 21.13
CA SER A 114 10.99 -29.63 20.00
C SER A 114 11.48 -28.21 20.30
N PRO A 115 12.75 -27.87 20.00
CA PRO A 115 13.32 -26.56 20.27
C PRO A 115 12.89 -25.54 19.20
N ILE A 116 11.60 -25.19 19.19
CA ILE A 116 11.00 -24.24 18.25
C ILE A 116 11.66 -22.86 18.41
N ARG A 117 12.04 -22.26 17.28
CA ARG A 117 12.72 -20.96 17.17
C ARG A 117 11.92 -19.93 16.37
N SER A 118 10.99 -20.37 15.52
CA SER A 118 10.11 -19.49 14.75
C SER A 118 8.70 -20.03 14.75
N ILE A 119 7.73 -19.16 15.02
CA ILE A 119 6.30 -19.42 14.85
C ILE A 119 5.72 -18.32 13.96
N LEU A 120 5.01 -18.73 12.91
CA LEU A 120 4.15 -17.88 12.09
C LEU A 120 2.69 -18.29 12.32
N ILE A 121 1.82 -17.34 12.63
CA ILE A 121 0.37 -17.58 12.75
C ILE A 121 -0.31 -17.03 11.50
N CYS A 122 -1.03 -17.90 10.78
CA CYS A 122 -1.65 -17.62 9.49
C CYS A 122 -3.09 -18.15 9.45
N THR A 123 -3.89 -17.89 10.48
CA THR A 123 -5.32 -18.26 10.55
C THR A 123 -6.21 -17.38 9.65
N GLY A 124 -5.65 -16.34 9.03
CA GLY A 124 -6.41 -15.34 8.31
C GLY A 124 -6.97 -14.24 9.22
N GLU A 125 -7.40 -13.14 8.61
CA GLU A 125 -7.92 -11.98 9.34
C GLU A 125 -9.34 -12.24 9.85
N ASP A 126 -10.16 -13.00 9.14
CA ASP A 126 -11.57 -13.22 9.49
C ASP A 126 -11.74 -14.18 10.68
N GLU A 127 -10.75 -15.02 10.95
CA GLU A 127 -10.76 -15.95 12.07
C GLU A 127 -10.01 -15.39 13.28
N GLU A 128 -10.73 -15.30 14.40
CA GLU A 128 -10.15 -14.86 15.67
C GLU A 128 -9.17 -15.90 16.20
N VAL A 129 -7.95 -15.45 16.55
CA VAL A 129 -6.94 -16.35 17.10
C VAL A 129 -7.33 -16.76 18.52
N SER A 130 -7.43 -18.06 18.78
CA SER A 130 -7.79 -18.60 20.09
C SER A 130 -6.83 -18.14 21.20
N GLU A 131 -7.36 -17.54 22.27
CA GLU A 131 -6.57 -17.11 23.43
C GLU A 131 -5.78 -18.28 24.06
N HIS A 132 -6.34 -19.49 24.03
CA HIS A 132 -5.66 -20.70 24.53
C HIS A 132 -4.36 -20.98 23.79
N LEU A 133 -4.38 -20.82 22.46
CA LEU A 133 -3.18 -20.95 21.63
C LEU A 133 -2.15 -19.89 22.01
N VAL A 134 -2.59 -18.63 22.09
CA VAL A 134 -1.71 -17.48 22.40
C VAL A 134 -1.06 -17.65 23.78
N ASN A 135 -1.82 -18.08 24.78
CA ASN A 135 -1.35 -18.30 26.16
C ASN A 135 -0.34 -19.45 26.29
N LYS A 136 -0.45 -20.47 25.42
CA LYS A 136 0.51 -21.59 25.39
C LYS A 136 1.87 -21.21 24.81
N ILE A 137 1.92 -20.25 23.88
CA ILE A 137 3.17 -19.88 23.18
C ILE A 137 4.32 -19.52 24.15
N PRO A 138 4.14 -18.54 25.07
CA PRO A 138 5.19 -18.16 26.01
C PRO A 138 5.55 -19.22 27.05
N THR A 139 4.68 -20.21 27.25
CA THR A 139 4.89 -21.32 28.20
C THR A 139 5.63 -22.49 27.56
N ASN A 140 5.31 -22.81 26.30
CA ASN A 140 5.80 -24.02 25.64
C ASN A 140 7.05 -23.78 24.78
N TYR A 141 7.26 -22.55 24.30
CA TYR A 141 8.28 -22.26 23.29
C TYR A 141 9.27 -21.18 23.75
N MET A 142 9.91 -21.39 24.89
CA MET A 142 10.83 -20.41 25.49
C MET A 142 12.08 -20.09 24.63
N LEU A 143 12.43 -20.94 23.66
CA LEU A 143 13.58 -20.75 22.76
C LEU A 143 13.26 -19.92 21.49
N LEU A 144 12.05 -19.34 21.41
CA LEU A 144 11.62 -18.55 20.26
C LEU A 144 12.52 -17.34 20.00
N LYS A 145 12.83 -17.14 18.73
CA LYS A 145 13.53 -15.98 18.17
C LYS A 145 12.62 -15.14 17.29
N VAL A 146 11.65 -15.76 16.62
CA VAL A 146 10.69 -15.13 15.70
C VAL A 146 9.29 -15.53 16.11
N LEU A 147 8.43 -14.55 16.36
CA LEU A 147 6.99 -14.73 16.55
C LEU A 147 6.26 -13.71 15.68
N ASP A 148 5.43 -14.18 14.76
CA ASP A 148 4.79 -13.33 13.75
C ASP A 148 3.32 -13.68 13.65
N PHE A 149 2.48 -12.70 13.98
CA PHE A 149 1.02 -12.77 13.91
C PHE A 149 0.47 -11.96 12.72
N GLU A 150 1.30 -11.61 11.74
CA GLU A 150 0.89 -10.68 10.68
C GLU A 150 -0.33 -11.19 9.90
N GLY A 151 -1.38 -10.37 9.84
CA GLY A 151 -2.63 -10.70 9.14
C GLY A 151 -3.45 -11.79 9.82
N SER A 152 -3.29 -11.99 11.14
CA SER A 152 -4.13 -12.88 11.94
C SER A 152 -5.19 -12.10 12.71
N GLY A 153 -6.32 -12.74 13.03
CA GLY A 153 -7.37 -12.15 13.87
C GLY A 153 -7.03 -11.99 15.36
N LEU A 154 -5.76 -11.78 15.73
CA LEU A 154 -5.33 -11.60 17.12
C LEU A 154 -5.91 -10.32 17.73
N ARG A 155 -6.53 -10.42 18.91
CA ARG A 155 -7.11 -9.29 19.67
C ARG A 155 -6.46 -9.04 21.04
N TYR A 156 -5.82 -10.05 21.61
CA TYR A 156 -5.26 -10.01 22.95
C TYR A 156 -3.82 -10.51 22.96
N ILE A 157 -3.02 -9.96 23.89
CA ILE A 157 -1.65 -10.39 24.14
C ILE A 157 -1.48 -10.66 25.63
N PRO A 158 -0.99 -11.85 26.02
CA PRO A 158 -0.86 -12.21 27.42
C PRO A 158 0.33 -11.57 28.11
N GLU A 159 0.17 -11.29 29.41
CA GLU A 159 1.22 -10.66 30.23
C GLU A 159 2.45 -11.55 30.36
N ASN A 160 2.35 -12.88 30.22
CA ASN A 160 3.52 -13.76 30.23
C ASN A 160 4.31 -13.77 28.90
N LEU A 161 3.90 -13.02 27.87
CA LEU A 161 4.65 -12.94 26.61
C LEU A 161 6.11 -12.48 26.82
N GLY A 162 6.34 -11.59 27.79
CA GLY A 162 7.66 -11.13 28.19
C GLY A 162 8.64 -12.23 28.64
N ASN A 163 8.16 -13.45 28.89
CA ASN A 163 9.01 -14.60 29.26
C ASN A 163 9.85 -15.13 28.08
N LEU A 164 9.54 -14.74 26.84
CA LEU A 164 10.26 -15.13 25.63
C LEU A 164 11.61 -14.37 25.51
N CYS A 165 12.53 -14.60 26.45
CA CYS A 165 13.76 -13.84 26.59
C CYS A 165 14.72 -13.96 25.38
N HIS A 166 14.57 -14.98 24.54
CA HIS A 166 15.36 -15.17 23.30
C HIS A 166 14.76 -14.49 22.07
N LEU A 167 13.57 -13.90 22.19
CA LEU A 167 12.85 -13.30 21.07
C LEU A 167 13.63 -12.12 20.48
N LYS A 168 13.73 -12.09 19.16
CA LYS A 168 14.44 -11.06 18.39
C LYS A 168 13.53 -10.35 17.38
N TYR A 169 12.47 -11.00 16.93
CA TYR A 169 11.48 -10.46 16.02
C TYR A 169 10.08 -10.76 16.55
N LEU A 170 9.27 -9.71 16.68
CA LEU A 170 7.86 -9.78 17.07
C LEU A 170 7.05 -8.90 16.13
N SER A 171 6.06 -9.48 15.44
CA SER A 171 5.12 -8.75 14.59
C SER A 171 3.69 -9.04 15.03
N PHE A 172 2.93 -7.97 15.22
CA PHE A 172 1.47 -7.95 15.36
C PHE A 172 0.81 -7.19 14.21
N ARG A 173 1.51 -7.03 13.09
CA ARG A 173 1.03 -6.20 12.00
C ARG A 173 -0.30 -6.70 11.43
N TYR A 174 -1.22 -5.81 11.03
CA TYR A 174 -2.55 -6.21 10.51
C TYR A 174 -3.30 -7.14 11.48
N THR A 175 -3.22 -6.85 12.79
CA THR A 175 -4.01 -7.53 13.83
C THR A 175 -4.91 -6.52 14.51
N ARG A 176 -5.82 -7.00 15.37
CA ARG A 176 -6.83 -6.18 16.06
C ARG A 176 -6.49 -5.92 17.53
N ILE A 177 -5.22 -6.02 17.91
CA ILE A 177 -4.76 -5.70 19.27
C ILE A 177 -4.98 -4.21 19.57
N VAL A 178 -5.35 -3.92 20.81
CA VAL A 178 -5.63 -2.54 21.29
C VAL A 178 -4.59 -2.04 22.29
N SER A 179 -3.76 -2.93 22.83
CA SER A 179 -2.71 -2.60 23.81
C SER A 179 -1.58 -3.63 23.77
N LEU A 180 -0.42 -3.23 24.30
CA LEU A 180 0.71 -4.12 24.58
C LEU A 180 0.81 -4.36 26.10
N PRO A 181 1.15 -5.58 26.55
CA PRO A 181 1.39 -5.86 27.97
C PRO A 181 2.66 -5.16 28.48
N LYS A 182 2.74 -4.89 29.78
CA LYS A 182 3.92 -4.24 30.40
C LYS A 182 5.17 -5.11 30.28
N SER A 183 4.98 -6.42 30.35
CA SER A 183 6.02 -7.43 30.19
C SER A 183 6.75 -7.38 28.86
N ILE A 184 6.26 -6.64 27.85
CA ILE A 184 6.98 -6.42 26.60
C ILE A 184 8.40 -5.89 26.86
N GLY A 185 8.60 -5.08 27.90
CA GLY A 185 9.91 -4.56 28.29
C GLY A 185 10.90 -5.62 28.79
N ASN A 186 10.45 -6.85 29.06
CA ASN A 186 11.31 -7.97 29.46
C ASN A 186 11.99 -8.65 28.25
N LEU A 187 11.58 -8.31 27.01
CA LEU A 187 12.15 -8.87 25.78
C LEU A 187 13.50 -8.25 25.43
N GLN A 188 14.50 -8.41 26.30
CA GLN A 188 15.81 -7.74 26.24
C GLN A 188 16.67 -8.07 25.00
N ASN A 189 16.27 -9.05 24.19
CA ASN A 189 16.94 -9.41 22.94
C ASN A 189 16.16 -8.98 21.68
N LEU A 190 15.02 -8.31 21.85
CA LEU A 190 14.16 -7.89 20.76
C LEU A 190 14.89 -6.88 19.88
N LYS A 191 14.90 -7.14 18.57
CA LYS A 191 15.50 -6.28 17.53
C LYS A 191 14.44 -5.63 16.64
N THR A 192 13.29 -6.28 16.48
CA THR A 192 12.17 -5.78 15.70
C THR A 192 10.88 -5.95 16.47
N LEU A 193 10.13 -4.86 16.61
CA LEU A 193 8.76 -4.82 17.07
C LEU A 193 7.92 -4.12 15.99
N ASP A 194 7.04 -4.86 15.33
CA ASP A 194 6.15 -4.33 14.30
C ASP A 194 4.69 -4.42 14.76
N ILE A 195 4.06 -3.27 14.98
CA ILE A 195 2.66 -3.14 15.39
C ILE A 195 1.90 -2.21 14.41
N ARG A 196 2.41 -2.04 13.19
CA ARG A 196 1.71 -1.28 12.14
C ARG A 196 0.35 -1.91 11.86
N ASP A 197 -0.61 -1.10 11.43
CA ASP A 197 -1.94 -1.59 11.07
C ASP A 197 -2.62 -2.34 12.25
N THR A 198 -2.46 -1.82 13.48
CA THR A 198 -3.15 -2.29 14.70
C THR A 198 -3.97 -1.16 15.32
N SER A 199 -4.75 -1.46 16.37
CA SER A 199 -5.53 -0.47 17.13
C SER A 199 -4.84 -0.02 18.43
N VAL A 200 -3.53 -0.27 18.58
CA VAL A 200 -2.79 0.20 19.75
C VAL A 200 -2.72 1.73 19.72
N SER A 201 -3.13 2.39 20.80
CA SER A 201 -3.14 3.86 20.89
C SER A 201 -2.14 4.42 21.90
N LYS A 202 -1.65 3.60 22.82
CA LYS A 202 -0.68 3.97 23.85
C LYS A 202 0.42 2.92 23.97
N MET A 203 1.67 3.36 23.95
CA MET A 203 2.81 2.50 24.25
C MET A 203 2.99 2.31 25.76
N PRO A 204 3.34 1.11 26.24
CA PRO A 204 3.67 0.89 27.64
C PRO A 204 4.98 1.63 28.01
N GLU A 205 5.08 2.09 29.26
CA GLU A 205 6.24 2.84 29.79
C GLU A 205 7.51 2.00 29.83
N GLU A 206 7.40 0.68 29.63
CA GLU A 206 8.50 -0.26 29.60
C GLU A 206 9.21 -0.38 28.25
N ILE A 207 8.69 0.22 27.16
CA ILE A 207 9.34 0.17 25.82
C ILE A 207 10.80 0.66 25.82
N PRO A 208 11.17 1.77 26.50
CA PRO A 208 12.55 2.23 26.58
C PRO A 208 13.54 1.20 27.17
N LYS A 209 13.06 0.17 27.88
CA LYS A 209 13.91 -0.93 28.39
C LYS A 209 14.46 -1.83 27.27
N LEU A 210 13.93 -1.75 26.06
CA LEU A 210 14.32 -2.55 24.90
C LEU A 210 15.57 -1.97 24.21
N THR A 211 16.70 -1.97 24.91
CA THR A 211 17.95 -1.31 24.47
C THR A 211 18.59 -1.88 23.20
N LYS A 212 18.26 -3.13 22.82
CA LYS A 212 18.72 -3.80 21.58
C LYS A 212 17.78 -3.63 20.40
N LEU A 213 16.65 -2.94 20.59
CA LEU A 213 15.66 -2.74 19.53
C LEU A 213 16.27 -1.86 18.43
N ARG A 214 16.15 -2.32 17.19
CA ARG A 214 16.64 -1.64 15.98
C ARG A 214 15.49 -1.06 15.17
N HIS A 215 14.37 -1.77 15.13
CA HIS A 215 13.21 -1.46 14.30
C HIS A 215 11.97 -1.40 15.19
N LEU A 216 11.48 -0.19 15.46
CA LEU A 216 10.20 0.04 16.14
C LEU A 216 9.21 0.59 15.10
N LEU A 217 8.23 -0.22 14.71
CA LEU A 217 7.36 0.10 13.57
C LEU A 217 5.90 0.22 14.04
N PHE A 218 5.33 1.42 13.96
CA PHE A 218 3.91 1.67 14.25
C PHE A 218 3.40 2.92 13.50
N TYR A 219 2.08 3.12 13.44
CA TYR A 219 1.48 4.33 12.85
C TYR A 219 1.32 5.46 13.87
N ALA A 220 1.46 6.70 13.41
CA ALA A 220 1.47 7.94 14.19
C ALA A 220 0.36 8.10 15.25
N MET A 221 -0.75 7.38 15.13
CA MET A 221 -1.86 7.44 16.10
C MET A 221 -1.51 6.85 17.48
N CYS A 222 -0.39 6.15 17.63
CA CYS A 222 0.09 5.73 18.94
C CYS A 222 0.82 6.88 19.66
N SER A 223 0.30 7.30 20.81
CA SER A 223 1.06 8.16 21.72
C SER A 223 2.17 7.34 22.39
N ILE A 224 3.42 7.60 22.00
CA ILE A 224 4.60 7.22 22.78
C ILE A 224 5.10 8.48 23.49
N GLN A 225 5.42 8.37 24.77
CA GLN A 225 6.19 9.40 25.44
C GLN A 225 7.63 9.30 24.92
N TRP A 226 7.94 10.06 23.86
CA TRP A 226 9.27 10.11 23.27
C TRP A 226 10.35 10.69 24.21
N LYS A 227 9.96 11.16 25.40
CA LYS A 227 10.83 11.78 26.39
C LYS A 227 11.94 10.88 26.94
N ASP A 228 11.83 9.56 26.75
CA ASP A 228 12.83 8.58 27.20
C ASP A 228 13.42 7.72 26.07
N ILE A 229 13.12 8.03 24.80
CA ILE A 229 13.60 7.22 23.65
C ILE A 229 15.13 7.25 23.56
N GLY A 230 15.79 8.29 24.08
CA GLY A 230 17.23 8.49 23.96
C GLY A 230 18.10 7.38 24.56
N GLY A 231 17.55 6.57 25.47
CA GLY A 231 18.22 5.38 26.01
C GLY A 231 18.30 4.20 25.02
N MET A 232 17.45 4.18 23.99
CA MET A 232 17.32 3.09 23.01
C MET A 232 18.34 3.25 21.87
N THR A 233 19.62 3.32 22.22
CA THR A 233 20.73 3.69 21.31
C THR A 233 20.97 2.77 20.10
N SER A 234 20.33 1.60 20.05
CA SER A 234 20.39 0.67 18.92
C SER A 234 19.37 0.96 17.81
N LEU A 235 18.42 1.89 18.04
CA LEU A 235 17.35 2.21 17.10
C LEU A 235 17.90 2.75 15.77
N GLN A 236 17.35 2.22 14.69
CA GLN A 236 17.68 2.55 13.30
C GLN A 236 16.46 3.03 12.54
N GLU A 237 15.31 2.44 12.83
CA GLU A 237 14.01 2.84 12.29
C GLU A 237 13.07 3.12 13.47
N ILE A 238 12.57 4.36 13.51
CA ILE A 238 11.62 4.82 14.53
C ILE A 238 10.34 5.30 13.84
N PRO A 239 9.21 5.33 14.57
CA PRO A 239 7.98 5.92 14.08
C PRO A 239 8.10 7.43 13.80
N ARG A 240 7.03 7.98 13.20
CA ARG A 240 6.88 9.42 12.95
C ARG A 240 6.97 10.21 14.26
N VAL A 241 7.76 11.28 14.24
CA VAL A 241 8.10 12.10 15.40
C VAL A 241 7.33 13.41 15.34
N PHE A 242 6.44 13.63 16.31
CA PHE A 242 5.81 14.91 16.55
C PHE A 242 6.70 15.75 17.47
N ILE A 243 6.99 16.97 17.06
CA ILE A 243 7.82 17.88 17.86
C ILE A 243 6.94 18.53 18.93
N ASP A 244 7.36 18.43 20.18
CA ASP A 244 6.74 19.15 21.29
C ASP A 244 7.21 20.62 21.33
N ASP A 245 6.37 21.50 21.88
CA ASP A 245 6.64 22.94 21.97
C ASP A 245 7.99 23.27 22.65
N ASP A 246 8.39 22.47 23.63
CA ASP A 246 9.65 22.64 24.37
C ASP A 246 10.86 21.97 23.69
N GLY A 247 10.63 21.24 22.59
CA GLY A 247 11.65 20.50 21.84
C GLY A 247 12.37 19.42 22.65
N VAL A 248 11.73 18.82 23.66
CA VAL A 248 12.28 17.69 24.42
C VAL A 248 12.41 16.47 23.52
N VAL A 249 11.41 16.22 22.67
CA VAL A 249 11.37 15.05 21.79
C VAL A 249 12.56 15.04 20.81
N ILE A 250 12.83 16.18 20.18
CA ILE A 250 13.99 16.32 19.26
C ILE A 250 15.29 16.02 20.01
N ARG A 251 15.46 16.52 21.25
CA ARG A 251 16.68 16.28 22.04
C ARG A 251 16.89 14.81 22.38
N GLU A 252 15.81 14.06 22.62
CA GLU A 252 15.92 12.62 22.86
C GLU A 252 16.25 11.85 21.58
N VAL A 253 15.59 12.18 20.45
CA VAL A 253 15.90 11.57 19.15
C VAL A 253 17.33 11.90 18.71
N ALA A 254 17.85 13.08 19.07
CA ALA A 254 19.24 13.45 18.79
C ALA A 254 20.26 12.48 19.40
N LYS A 255 19.94 11.83 20.52
CA LYS A 255 20.81 10.81 21.15
C LYS A 255 20.90 9.50 20.36
N LEU A 256 20.00 9.26 19.40
CA LEU A 256 19.93 8.03 18.61
C LEU A 256 20.95 8.04 17.45
N LYS A 257 22.20 7.64 17.75
CA LYS A 257 23.31 7.70 16.80
C LYS A 257 23.22 6.72 15.61
N GLN A 258 22.42 5.66 15.72
CA GLN A 258 22.27 4.63 14.69
C GLN A 258 21.08 4.86 13.76
N LEU A 259 20.39 6.00 13.89
CA LEU A 259 19.18 6.28 13.14
C LEU A 259 19.45 6.35 11.63
N ARG A 260 18.62 5.64 10.86
CA ARG A 260 18.65 5.56 9.39
C ARG A 260 17.42 6.16 8.74
N GLU A 261 16.30 6.19 9.46
CA GLU A 261 15.05 6.78 8.99
C GLU A 261 14.50 7.73 10.03
N LEU A 262 14.24 8.97 9.61
CA LEU A 262 13.63 10.00 10.43
C LEU A 262 12.45 10.59 9.67
N THR A 263 11.28 10.56 10.31
CA THR A 263 10.11 11.28 9.85
C THR A 263 9.68 12.26 10.93
N VAL A 264 9.66 13.54 10.59
CA VAL A 264 9.22 14.63 11.46
C VAL A 264 7.91 15.17 10.93
N GLU A 265 6.89 15.18 11.78
CA GLU A 265 5.58 15.77 11.50
C GLU A 265 5.36 17.00 12.37
N ASP A 266 4.43 17.86 11.95
CA ASP A 266 4.04 19.07 12.68
C ASP A 266 5.23 20.02 12.94
N PHE A 267 6.14 20.12 11.97
CA PHE A 267 7.31 20.98 12.09
C PHE A 267 6.92 22.46 12.06
N MET A 268 7.35 23.19 13.08
CA MET A 268 7.25 24.66 13.17
C MET A 268 8.63 25.29 13.05
N GLY A 269 8.73 26.44 12.36
CA GLY A 269 9.99 27.17 12.16
C GLY A 269 10.76 27.49 13.44
N LYS A 270 10.08 27.62 14.60
CA LYS A 270 10.73 27.83 15.90
C LYS A 270 11.72 26.71 16.30
N HIS A 271 11.58 25.51 15.73
CA HIS A 271 12.42 24.34 16.02
C HIS A 271 13.57 24.12 15.02
N GLU A 272 13.72 25.01 14.03
CA GLU A 272 14.71 24.95 12.95
C GLU A 272 16.12 24.61 13.46
N LYS A 273 16.66 25.37 14.41
CA LYS A 273 18.02 25.19 14.92
C LYS A 273 18.23 23.82 15.56
N THR A 274 17.26 23.36 16.33
CA THR A 274 17.34 22.07 17.03
C THR A 274 17.27 20.92 16.03
N LEU A 275 16.40 21.02 15.02
CA LEU A 275 16.29 20.03 13.96
C LEU A 275 17.56 19.98 13.09
N CYS A 276 18.13 21.13 12.74
CA CYS A 276 19.40 21.20 12.01
C CYS A 276 20.53 20.53 12.80
N SER A 277 20.66 20.82 14.10
CA SER A 277 21.64 20.15 14.97
C SER A 277 21.45 18.63 14.98
N LEU A 278 20.20 18.18 15.11
CA LEU A 278 19.87 16.76 15.10
C LEU A 278 20.32 16.11 13.80
N ILE A 279 19.95 16.67 12.64
CA ILE A 279 20.22 16.09 11.33
C ILE A 279 21.73 16.08 11.04
N ASN A 280 22.43 17.16 11.37
CA ASN A 280 23.87 17.27 11.16
C ASN A 280 24.67 16.18 11.92
N GLU A 281 24.15 15.72 13.05
CA GLU A 281 24.72 14.64 13.87
C GLU A 281 24.26 13.22 13.47
N LYS A 282 23.64 13.02 12.30
CA LYS A 282 23.16 11.71 11.82
C LYS A 282 23.82 11.29 10.51
N PRO A 283 25.10 10.86 10.54
CA PRO A 283 25.84 10.48 9.33
C PRO A 283 25.34 9.19 8.66
N LEU A 284 24.46 8.43 9.32
CA LEU A 284 23.90 7.17 8.81
C LEU A 284 22.49 7.33 8.25
N LEU A 285 21.93 8.54 8.22
CA LEU A 285 20.55 8.78 7.79
C LEU A 285 20.40 8.46 6.30
N GLU A 286 19.47 7.56 5.98
CA GLU A 286 19.14 7.11 4.63
C GLU A 286 17.84 7.72 4.12
N LYS A 287 16.89 8.00 5.02
CA LYS A 287 15.61 8.62 4.70
C LYS A 287 15.27 9.74 5.67
N LEU A 288 14.87 10.87 5.11
CA LEU A 288 14.40 12.03 5.85
C LEU A 288 13.05 12.47 5.27
N LEU A 289 12.03 12.54 6.12
CA LEU A 289 10.76 13.19 5.81
C LEU A 289 10.54 14.31 6.82
N ILE A 290 10.18 15.49 6.33
CA ILE A 290 9.80 16.64 7.15
C ILE A 290 8.49 17.18 6.61
N GLU A 291 7.50 17.27 7.49
CA GLU A 291 6.18 17.82 7.21
C GLU A 291 5.90 18.99 8.16
N THR A 292 5.54 20.14 7.60
CA THR A 292 5.22 21.34 8.37
C THR A 292 3.87 21.25 9.06
N ALA A 293 3.73 21.95 10.18
CA ALA A 293 2.47 22.09 10.92
C ALA A 293 1.35 22.75 10.10
N ASP A 294 1.73 23.73 9.28
CA ASP A 294 0.82 24.55 8.50
C ASP A 294 1.41 24.87 7.12
N VAL A 295 0.56 25.26 6.17
CA VAL A 295 0.94 25.66 4.82
C VAL A 295 1.71 26.98 4.75
N SER A 296 1.64 27.81 5.81
CA SER A 296 2.38 29.06 5.93
C SER A 296 3.80 28.88 6.48
N GLU A 297 4.04 27.79 7.20
CA GLU A 297 5.35 27.45 7.75
C GLU A 297 6.36 27.16 6.64
N VAL A 298 7.59 27.60 6.86
CA VAL A 298 8.67 27.50 5.87
C VAL A 298 9.71 26.51 6.36
N ILE A 299 10.12 25.60 5.48
CA ILE A 299 11.26 24.72 5.73
C ILE A 299 12.53 25.44 5.26
N ASP A 300 13.16 26.21 6.15
CA ASP A 300 14.47 26.84 5.90
C ASP A 300 15.53 26.22 6.81
N LEU A 301 16.04 25.04 6.41
CA LEU A 301 17.01 24.30 7.21
C LEU A 301 18.44 24.56 6.70
N TYR A 302 19.38 24.70 7.63
CA TYR A 302 20.81 24.81 7.33
C TYR A 302 21.55 23.52 7.73
N ILE A 303 21.61 22.57 6.78
CA ILE A 303 22.34 21.32 6.93
C ILE A 303 23.73 21.47 6.34
N THR A 304 24.76 21.23 7.15
CA THR A 304 26.18 21.36 6.78
C THR A 304 26.91 20.03 6.75
N SER A 305 26.30 18.98 7.30
CA SER A 305 26.89 17.65 7.34
C SER A 305 26.84 16.99 5.95
N PRO A 306 27.93 16.37 5.46
CA PRO A 306 27.92 15.63 4.22
C PRO A 306 27.14 14.33 4.40
N MET A 307 25.81 14.38 4.27
CA MET A 307 24.92 13.22 4.39
C MET A 307 25.01 12.30 3.16
N SER A 308 26.17 11.67 3.00
CA SER A 308 26.46 10.77 1.88
C SER A 308 25.56 9.52 1.87
N THR A 309 24.90 9.17 2.96
CA THR A 309 24.01 8.00 3.04
C THR A 309 22.57 8.29 2.61
N LEU A 310 22.17 9.56 2.53
CA LEU A 310 20.78 9.93 2.27
C LEU A 310 20.36 9.52 0.86
N ARG A 311 19.30 8.72 0.77
CA ARG A 311 18.74 8.17 -0.48
C ARG A 311 17.33 8.67 -0.77
N LYS A 312 16.56 9.03 0.25
CA LYS A 312 15.21 9.56 0.09
C LYS A 312 15.04 10.82 0.94
N LEU A 313 14.60 11.89 0.28
CA LEU A 313 14.21 13.14 0.93
C LEU A 313 12.77 13.45 0.56
N VAL A 314 11.96 13.75 1.57
CA VAL A 314 10.57 14.19 1.43
C VAL A 314 10.41 15.48 2.23
N LEU A 315 10.01 16.55 1.56
CA LEU A 315 9.72 17.83 2.18
C LEU A 315 8.26 18.18 1.85
N PHE A 316 7.44 18.32 2.88
CA PHE A 316 6.05 18.75 2.78
C PHE A 316 5.92 20.10 3.48
N GLY A 317 5.74 21.16 2.70
CA GLY A 317 5.65 22.53 3.22
C GLY A 317 6.37 23.53 2.33
N LYS A 318 6.15 24.82 2.60
CA LYS A 318 6.65 25.91 1.76
C LYS A 318 8.18 26.00 1.84
N LEU A 319 8.82 26.19 0.68
CA LEU A 319 10.24 26.48 0.57
C LEU A 319 10.43 27.89 0.03
N THR A 320 11.24 28.72 0.69
CA THR A 320 11.63 30.05 0.14
C THR A 320 12.56 29.91 -1.06
N ARG A 321 13.41 28.89 -1.01
CA ARG A 321 14.33 28.44 -2.06
C ARG A 321 14.59 26.96 -1.84
N LEU A 322 15.02 26.24 -2.88
CA LEU A 322 15.51 24.88 -2.67
C LEU A 322 16.82 24.98 -1.88
N PRO A 323 16.91 24.31 -0.72
CA PRO A 323 18.12 24.37 0.08
C PRO A 323 19.34 23.85 -0.69
N ASN A 324 20.44 24.59 -0.61
CA ASN A 324 21.68 24.28 -1.33
C ASN A 324 22.33 22.95 -0.92
N TRP A 325 21.97 22.39 0.22
CA TRP A 325 22.43 21.09 0.68
C TRP A 325 21.76 19.93 -0.07
N ILE A 326 20.58 20.13 -0.66
CA ILE A 326 19.87 19.07 -1.40
C ILE A 326 20.71 18.60 -2.60
N SER A 327 21.29 19.53 -3.35
CA SER A 327 22.17 19.23 -4.48
C SER A 327 23.53 18.64 -4.07
N GLN A 328 23.88 18.68 -2.79
CA GLN A 328 25.13 18.11 -2.26
C GLN A 328 25.02 16.63 -1.90
N PHE A 329 23.86 15.99 -2.07
CA PHE A 329 23.70 14.56 -1.77
C PHE A 329 23.99 13.69 -3.00
N PRO A 330 25.21 13.13 -3.13
CA PRO A 330 25.59 12.37 -4.33
C PRO A 330 24.81 11.06 -4.50
N ASN A 331 24.13 10.61 -3.44
CA ASN A 331 23.45 9.32 -3.36
C ASN A 331 21.93 9.43 -3.25
N LEU A 332 21.37 10.64 -3.39
CA LEU A 332 19.92 10.84 -3.38
C LEU A 332 19.30 10.15 -4.60
N VAL A 333 18.32 9.29 -4.35
CA VAL A 333 17.60 8.50 -5.36
C VAL A 333 16.19 9.03 -5.57
N GLN A 334 15.54 9.46 -4.48
CA GLN A 334 14.16 9.95 -4.47
C GLN A 334 14.12 11.33 -3.81
N LEU A 335 13.54 12.30 -4.53
CA LEU A 335 13.23 13.62 -4.02
C LEU A 335 11.72 13.85 -4.16
N HIS A 336 11.06 14.12 -3.05
CA HIS A 336 9.66 14.52 -3.04
C HIS A 336 9.55 15.92 -2.46
N LEU A 337 8.90 16.80 -3.21
CA LEU A 337 8.61 18.16 -2.82
C LEU A 337 7.10 18.32 -2.91
N TYR A 338 6.43 18.47 -1.77
CA TYR A 338 4.99 18.68 -1.71
C TYR A 338 4.71 20.08 -1.18
N ASN A 339 3.84 20.83 -1.87
CA ASN A 339 3.45 22.19 -1.48
C ASN A 339 4.64 23.14 -1.25
N SER A 340 5.75 22.90 -1.95
CA SER A 340 6.97 23.71 -1.82
C SER A 340 6.85 25.11 -2.42
N ARG A 341 5.93 25.34 -3.37
CA ARG A 341 5.70 26.63 -4.05
C ARG A 341 6.98 27.26 -4.61
N LEU A 342 7.87 26.41 -5.11
CA LEU A 342 9.15 26.84 -5.69
C LEU A 342 8.92 27.43 -7.08
N THR A 343 9.78 28.38 -7.45
CA THR A 343 9.72 29.10 -8.73
C THR A 343 10.90 28.74 -9.67
N ASN A 344 10.88 29.30 -10.88
CA ASN A 344 11.64 28.87 -12.07
C ASN A 344 13.17 28.78 -11.96
N ASP A 345 13.83 29.53 -11.09
CA ASP A 345 15.30 29.52 -11.03
C ASP A 345 15.88 28.37 -10.19
N VAL A 346 15.01 27.65 -9.49
CA VAL A 346 15.45 26.81 -8.38
C VAL A 346 15.81 25.39 -8.83
N LEU A 347 15.11 24.79 -9.80
CA LEU A 347 15.43 23.44 -10.29
C LEU A 347 16.69 23.39 -11.17
N LYS A 348 17.18 24.53 -11.70
CA LYS A 348 18.54 24.61 -12.29
C LYS A 348 19.64 24.18 -11.32
N SER A 349 19.39 24.30 -10.01
CA SER A 349 20.33 23.84 -8.98
C SER A 349 20.39 22.31 -8.84
N LEU A 350 19.45 21.58 -9.45
CA LEU A 350 19.42 20.12 -9.50
C LEU A 350 20.25 19.52 -10.66
N ASN A 351 20.86 20.35 -11.50
CA ASN A 351 21.60 19.98 -12.72
C ASN A 351 22.75 18.97 -12.51
N ASN A 352 23.04 18.54 -11.28
CA ASN A 352 24.11 17.58 -10.99
C ASN A 352 23.72 16.58 -9.89
N MET A 353 22.58 15.90 -10.05
CA MET A 353 22.18 14.77 -9.19
C MET A 353 22.37 13.43 -9.90
N PRO A 354 23.57 12.82 -9.85
CA PRO A 354 23.93 11.68 -10.72
C PRO A 354 23.24 10.35 -10.39
N ARG A 355 22.37 10.31 -9.37
CA ARG A 355 21.67 9.09 -8.90
C ARG A 355 20.17 9.30 -8.69
N LEU A 356 19.63 10.49 -8.97
CA LEU A 356 18.21 10.75 -8.83
C LEU A 356 17.44 9.96 -9.90
N LEU A 357 16.52 9.09 -9.46
CA LEU A 357 15.70 8.26 -10.34
C LEU A 357 14.22 8.64 -10.28
N PHE A 358 13.81 9.34 -9.22
CA PHE A 358 12.41 9.67 -8.97
C PHE A 358 12.27 11.07 -8.40
N LEU A 359 11.40 11.86 -9.00
CA LEU A 359 11.05 13.20 -8.58
C LEU A 359 9.54 13.32 -8.46
N ASP A 360 9.07 13.85 -7.34
CA ASP A 360 7.65 14.12 -7.10
C ASP A 360 7.49 15.60 -6.78
N LEU A 361 6.66 16.25 -7.59
CA LEU A 361 6.36 17.69 -7.52
C LEU A 361 4.87 17.93 -7.26
N SER A 362 4.19 16.98 -6.63
CA SER A 362 2.74 17.07 -6.44
C SER A 362 2.31 18.14 -5.42
N SER A 363 1.03 18.50 -5.45
CA SER A 363 0.38 19.41 -4.49
C SER A 363 0.94 20.83 -4.51
N ASN A 364 0.95 21.51 -5.66
CA ASN A 364 1.48 22.88 -5.82
C ASN A 364 2.96 23.04 -5.45
N ALA A 365 3.79 22.03 -5.73
CA ALA A 365 5.21 22.11 -5.38
C ALA A 365 5.98 23.15 -6.21
N TYR A 366 5.56 23.38 -7.46
CA TYR A 366 6.35 24.10 -8.45
C TYR A 366 5.48 24.94 -9.41
N GLU A 367 5.98 26.09 -9.85
CA GLU A 367 5.43 26.88 -10.97
C GLU A 367 6.22 26.60 -12.27
N VAL A 368 5.59 26.63 -13.45
CA VAL A 368 6.20 26.22 -14.77
C VAL A 368 7.24 27.21 -15.32
N PRO A 369 8.31 26.82 -16.06
CA PRO A 369 9.39 25.85 -15.78
C PRO A 369 10.85 26.41 -15.88
N SER A 370 11.84 25.66 -15.33
CA SER A 370 12.99 25.09 -16.08
C SER A 370 13.86 24.16 -15.21
N GLY A 371 14.48 23.09 -15.78
CA GLY A 371 15.58 22.34 -15.14
C GLY A 371 15.43 20.81 -15.09
N ILE A 372 14.23 20.27 -15.29
CA ILE A 372 13.98 18.82 -15.28
C ILE A 372 14.69 18.12 -16.44
N GLN A 373 14.79 18.78 -17.60
CA GLN A 373 15.47 18.22 -18.78
C GLN A 373 16.96 17.91 -18.57
N HIS A 374 17.58 18.44 -17.50
CA HIS A 374 18.97 18.16 -17.15
C HIS A 374 19.13 16.91 -16.25
N LEU A 375 18.02 16.29 -15.81
CA LEU A 375 18.03 15.10 -14.97
C LEU A 375 18.07 13.82 -15.82
N GLU A 376 19.19 13.58 -16.51
CA GLU A 376 19.35 12.50 -17.50
C GLU A 376 19.06 11.07 -17.00
N LYS A 377 19.09 10.83 -15.69
CA LYS A 377 18.83 9.50 -15.09
C LYS A 377 17.44 9.37 -14.47
N LEU A 378 16.63 10.42 -14.54
CA LEU A 378 15.27 10.41 -14.01
C LEU A 378 14.45 9.36 -14.77
N LYS A 379 13.76 8.50 -14.03
CA LYS A 379 12.91 7.44 -14.58
C LYS A 379 11.44 7.76 -14.40
N ASP A 380 11.11 8.27 -13.22
CA ASP A 380 9.75 8.50 -12.79
C ASP A 380 9.58 9.96 -12.35
N LEU A 381 8.57 10.63 -12.89
CA LEU A 381 8.15 11.98 -12.51
C LEU A 381 6.67 11.96 -12.10
N TYR A 382 6.39 12.38 -10.88
CA TYR A 382 5.04 12.47 -10.34
C TYR A 382 4.59 13.92 -10.25
N ILE A 383 3.44 14.20 -10.83
CA ILE A 383 2.83 15.53 -10.91
C ILE A 383 1.32 15.38 -10.69
N GLU A 384 0.89 15.42 -9.44
CA GLU A 384 -0.53 15.40 -9.06
C GLU A 384 -0.93 16.69 -8.32
N ASP A 385 -2.22 17.02 -8.33
CA ASP A 385 -2.79 18.17 -7.61
C ASP A 385 -2.07 19.50 -7.90
N MET A 386 -1.85 19.79 -9.19
CA MET A 386 -1.20 21.02 -9.65
C MET A 386 -2.22 22.09 -10.05
N PRO A 387 -1.82 23.38 -10.10
CA PRO A 387 -2.70 24.41 -10.64
C PRO A 387 -3.06 24.10 -12.10
N THR A 388 -4.29 24.42 -12.50
CA THR A 388 -4.76 24.17 -13.87
C THR A 388 -3.87 24.81 -14.95
N GLU A 389 -3.29 25.98 -14.66
CA GLU A 389 -2.32 26.65 -15.53
C GLU A 389 -1.04 25.82 -15.73
N PHE A 390 -0.59 25.13 -14.68
CA PHE A 390 0.55 24.22 -14.74
C PHE A 390 0.23 23.03 -15.64
N GLU A 391 -0.89 22.36 -15.38
CA GLU A 391 -1.35 21.20 -16.15
C GLU A 391 -1.51 21.53 -17.64
N GLN A 392 -2.08 22.68 -17.99
CA GLN A 392 -2.24 23.12 -19.37
C GLN A 392 -0.91 23.36 -20.08
N ARG A 393 0.11 23.87 -19.39
CA ARG A 393 1.42 24.16 -19.98
C ARG A 393 2.23 22.89 -20.24
N ILE A 394 2.10 21.86 -19.41
CA ILE A 394 2.80 20.58 -19.60
C ILE A 394 2.01 19.57 -20.44
N ALA A 395 0.80 19.92 -20.88
CA ALA A 395 -0.11 19.03 -21.58
C ALA A 395 0.50 18.45 -22.87
N PRO A 396 0.34 17.14 -23.14
CA PRO A 396 0.93 16.47 -24.30
C PRO A 396 0.38 16.95 -25.65
N ASP A 397 -0.80 17.55 -25.67
CA ASP A 397 -1.52 18.04 -26.86
C ASP A 397 -1.29 19.53 -27.14
N GLY A 398 -0.04 19.98 -27.04
CA GLY A 398 0.37 21.34 -27.44
C GLY A 398 0.61 22.30 -26.27
N GLY A 399 0.81 21.77 -25.06
CA GLY A 399 1.33 22.54 -23.94
C GLY A 399 2.71 23.13 -24.27
N GLU A 400 2.89 24.42 -23.95
CA GLU A 400 4.11 25.19 -24.27
C GLU A 400 5.39 24.55 -23.69
N ASP A 401 5.26 23.84 -22.57
CA ASP A 401 6.37 23.33 -21.76
C ASP A 401 6.45 21.79 -21.74
N HIS A 402 5.61 21.09 -22.50
CA HIS A 402 5.63 19.63 -22.56
C HIS A 402 7.00 19.06 -22.92
N TRP A 403 7.75 19.77 -23.78
CA TRP A 403 9.10 19.40 -24.22
C TRP A 403 10.11 19.25 -23.06
N ILE A 404 9.85 19.82 -21.88
CA ILE A 404 10.74 19.76 -20.72
C ILE A 404 10.69 18.40 -20.02
N ILE A 405 9.55 17.73 -20.11
CA ILE A 405 9.29 16.45 -19.43
C ILE A 405 9.18 15.28 -20.41
N GLN A 406 9.17 15.54 -21.72
CA GLN A 406 8.99 14.54 -22.77
C GLN A 406 9.99 13.37 -22.72
N ASP A 407 11.21 13.61 -22.20
CA ASP A 407 12.27 12.62 -22.14
C ASP A 407 12.19 11.74 -20.87
N VAL A 408 11.25 12.01 -19.96
CA VAL A 408 11.05 11.20 -18.76
C VAL A 408 10.27 9.92 -19.12
N PRO A 409 10.81 8.71 -18.85
CA PRO A 409 10.19 7.46 -19.25
C PRO A 409 8.78 7.22 -18.70
N HIS A 410 8.53 7.64 -17.46
CA HIS A 410 7.26 7.44 -16.77
C HIS A 410 6.82 8.72 -16.07
N ILE A 411 5.66 9.25 -16.47
CA ILE A 411 5.04 10.43 -15.87
C ILE A 411 3.68 9.99 -15.32
N GLN A 412 3.46 10.17 -14.02
CA GLN A 412 2.23 9.74 -13.34
C GLN A 412 1.54 10.94 -12.69
N GLY A 413 0.25 11.10 -12.98
CA GLY A 413 -0.61 12.17 -12.46
C GLY A 413 -1.71 12.65 -13.42
N GLU A 414 -1.62 12.31 -14.70
CA GLU A 414 -2.67 12.60 -15.70
C GLU A 414 -3.88 11.65 -15.63
N GLU A 415 -3.75 10.47 -15.01
CA GLU A 415 -4.75 9.41 -15.21
C GLU A 415 -6.03 9.63 -14.38
N MET A 416 -6.00 10.17 -13.16
CA MET A 416 -7.22 10.18 -12.33
C MET A 416 -8.19 11.32 -12.65
N TYR A 417 -7.70 12.56 -12.81
CA TYR A 417 -8.56 13.72 -13.08
C TYR A 417 -9.06 13.75 -14.54
N GLY A 418 -8.21 13.39 -15.49
CA GLY A 418 -8.60 13.24 -16.89
C GLY A 418 -9.62 12.11 -17.09
N GLU A 419 -9.52 11.01 -16.32
CA GLU A 419 -10.52 9.93 -16.35
C GLU A 419 -11.87 10.35 -15.79
N ILE A 420 -11.90 11.08 -14.67
CA ILE A 420 -13.15 11.58 -14.07
C ILE A 420 -13.83 12.59 -15.02
N GLU A 421 -13.06 13.49 -15.64
CA GLU A 421 -13.62 14.45 -16.60
C GLU A 421 -14.18 13.75 -17.85
N ARG A 422 -13.43 12.80 -18.43
CA ARG A 422 -13.90 11.98 -19.55
C ARG A 422 -15.12 11.16 -19.16
N PHE A 423 -15.15 10.59 -17.96
CA PHE A 423 -16.30 9.87 -17.40
C PHE A 423 -17.54 10.77 -17.32
N ILE A 424 -17.40 11.98 -16.75
CA ILE A 424 -18.52 12.94 -16.65
C ILE A 424 -19.05 13.32 -18.04
N LYS A 425 -18.17 13.62 -19.01
CA LYS A 425 -18.55 13.97 -20.39
C LYS A 425 -19.32 12.84 -21.09
N VAL A 426 -18.92 11.58 -20.90
CA VAL A 426 -19.62 10.40 -21.44
C VAL A 426 -21.02 10.28 -20.86
N TRP A 427 -21.17 10.38 -19.54
CA TRP A 427 -22.46 10.25 -18.87
C TRP A 427 -23.42 11.39 -19.23
N ILE A 428 -22.94 12.63 -19.31
CA ILE A 428 -23.76 13.77 -19.77
C ILE A 428 -24.23 13.53 -21.20
N SER A 429 -23.35 13.10 -22.10
CA SER A 429 -23.69 12.83 -23.51
C SER A 429 -24.70 11.69 -23.65
N ALA A 430 -24.54 10.61 -22.89
CA ALA A 430 -25.46 9.48 -22.86
C ALA A 430 -26.85 9.87 -22.34
N ILE A 431 -26.91 10.63 -21.24
CA ILE A 431 -28.17 11.10 -20.65
C ILE A 431 -28.89 12.05 -21.61
N LEU A 432 -28.20 13.02 -22.21
CA LEU A 432 -28.80 13.94 -23.19
C LEU A 432 -29.34 13.19 -24.42
N GLY A 433 -28.60 12.18 -24.91
CA GLY A 433 -29.05 11.30 -25.99
C GLY A 433 -30.32 10.52 -25.64
N LEU A 434 -30.41 9.97 -24.43
CA LEU A 434 -31.61 9.27 -23.95
C LEU A 434 -32.80 10.21 -23.73
N CYS A 435 -32.57 11.42 -23.23
CA CYS A 435 -33.60 12.46 -23.13
C CYS A 435 -34.17 12.84 -24.50
N TYR A 436 -33.31 12.99 -25.50
CA TYR A 436 -33.72 13.21 -26.88
C TYR A 436 -34.54 12.05 -27.43
N CYS A 437 -34.13 10.80 -27.16
CA CYS A 437 -34.88 9.61 -27.56
C CYS A 437 -36.30 9.58 -26.96
N TYR A 438 -36.43 9.92 -25.68
CA TYR A 438 -37.72 10.02 -24.99
C TYR A 438 -38.62 11.10 -25.63
N TYR A 439 -38.05 12.28 -25.91
CA TYR A 439 -38.77 13.38 -26.55
C TYR A 439 -39.27 13.04 -27.96
N ILE A 440 -38.41 12.42 -28.78
CA ILE A 440 -38.77 11.98 -30.13
C ILE A 440 -39.87 10.93 -30.08
N ALA A 441 -39.84 10.00 -29.12
CA ALA A 441 -40.87 8.99 -28.98
C ALA A 441 -42.24 9.54 -28.58
N ALA A 442 -42.27 10.67 -27.86
CA ALA A 442 -43.50 11.37 -27.50
C ALA A 442 -44.12 12.14 -28.69
N ARG A 443 -43.34 12.47 -29.73
CA ARG A 443 -43.78 13.35 -30.83
C ARG A 443 -43.86 12.69 -32.20
N ILE A 444 -43.02 11.70 -32.47
CA ILE A 444 -42.95 11.03 -33.77
C ILE A 444 -43.65 9.67 -33.67
N PRO A 445 -44.64 9.35 -34.51
CA PRO A 445 -45.34 8.07 -34.46
C PRO A 445 -44.40 6.89 -34.75
N LYS A 446 -44.75 5.72 -34.23
CA LYS A 446 -43.99 4.47 -34.35
C LYS A 446 -43.73 4.08 -35.82
N GLY A 447 -42.56 3.50 -36.10
CA GLY A 447 -42.19 3.00 -37.42
C GLY A 447 -40.91 3.63 -37.99
N PHE A 448 -40.73 3.53 -39.30
CA PHE A 448 -39.48 3.87 -39.99
C PHE A 448 -39.03 5.32 -39.77
N LEU A 449 -39.96 6.28 -39.71
CA LEU A 449 -39.65 7.69 -39.47
C LEU A 449 -39.06 7.93 -38.07
N ARG A 450 -39.55 7.22 -37.04
CA ARG A 450 -38.98 7.29 -35.68
C ARG A 450 -37.57 6.70 -35.65
N LEU A 451 -37.33 5.61 -36.37
CA LEU A 451 -35.98 5.03 -36.51
C LEU A 451 -35.02 6.02 -37.18
N LEU A 452 -35.45 6.66 -38.28
CA LEU A 452 -34.64 7.63 -39.01
C LEU A 452 -34.24 8.83 -38.12
N SER A 453 -35.16 9.33 -37.28
CA SER A 453 -34.87 10.41 -36.33
C SER A 453 -33.94 9.99 -35.18
N LEU A 454 -33.77 8.70 -34.92
CA LEU A 454 -32.88 8.17 -33.89
C LEU A 454 -31.50 7.75 -34.42
N LEU A 455 -31.30 7.71 -35.75
CA LEU A 455 -30.02 7.30 -36.37
C LEU A 455 -28.83 8.15 -35.92
N ALA A 456 -29.01 9.46 -35.72
CA ALA A 456 -27.95 10.33 -35.24
C ALA A 456 -27.47 9.95 -33.82
N ILE A 457 -28.40 9.56 -32.94
CA ILE A 457 -28.07 9.11 -31.58
C ILE A 457 -27.47 7.70 -31.60
N LEU A 458 -27.99 6.82 -32.44
CA LEU A 458 -27.44 5.47 -32.65
C LEU A 458 -26.00 5.54 -33.16
N TYR A 459 -25.71 6.43 -34.10
CA TYR A 459 -24.34 6.68 -34.61
C TYR A 459 -23.42 7.23 -33.52
N LEU A 460 -23.88 8.21 -32.74
CA LEU A 460 -23.13 8.78 -31.62
C LEU A 460 -22.78 7.73 -30.56
N PHE A 461 -23.74 6.86 -30.22
CA PHE A 461 -23.54 5.75 -29.30
C PHE A 461 -22.62 4.66 -29.88
N ILE A 462 -22.52 4.48 -31.20
CA ILE A 462 -21.56 3.52 -31.78
C ILE A 462 -20.12 4.05 -31.69
N ILE A 463 -19.91 5.36 -31.85
CA ILE A 463 -18.57 5.97 -31.86
C ILE A 463 -18.03 6.23 -30.45
N LEU A 464 -18.90 6.61 -29.51
CA LEU A 464 -18.48 7.01 -28.15
C LEU A 464 -17.61 5.95 -27.42
N PRO A 465 -17.88 4.63 -27.50
CA PRO A 465 -17.03 3.61 -26.89
C PRO A 465 -15.71 3.37 -27.63
N LEU A 466 -15.65 3.64 -28.94
CA LEU A 466 -14.45 3.39 -29.76
C LEU A 466 -13.35 4.43 -29.49
N ASN A 467 -13.73 5.68 -29.20
CA ASN A 467 -12.79 6.77 -28.91
C ASN A 467 -12.27 6.79 -27.46
N ILE A 468 -12.71 5.88 -26.58
CA ILE A 468 -12.40 5.89 -25.13
C ILE A 468 -11.84 4.52 -24.69
N SER A 469 -11.07 3.88 -25.56
CA SER A 469 -10.47 2.56 -25.34
C SER A 469 -9.30 2.61 -24.34
N SER A 470 -9.60 2.91 -23.07
CA SER A 470 -8.73 2.69 -21.91
C SER A 470 -9.09 1.33 -21.26
N PRO A 471 -8.11 0.54 -20.79
CA PRO A 471 -8.34 -0.75 -20.13
C PRO A 471 -8.91 -0.65 -18.69
N ASN A 472 -9.23 0.56 -18.20
CA ASN A 472 -9.70 0.79 -16.83
C ASN A 472 -11.23 0.63 -16.66
N LEU A 473 -11.71 0.65 -15.40
CA LEU A 473 -13.11 0.40 -14.99
C LEU A 473 -14.15 1.26 -15.74
N VAL A 474 -13.74 2.45 -16.19
CA VAL A 474 -14.53 3.40 -17.00
C VAL A 474 -14.77 2.88 -18.42
N GLY A 475 -13.81 2.19 -19.03
CA GLY A 475 -13.94 1.57 -20.35
C GLY A 475 -14.99 0.46 -20.34
N TYR A 476 -14.95 -0.42 -19.32
CA TYR A 476 -15.94 -1.49 -19.18
C TYR A 476 -17.34 -0.95 -18.91
N THR A 477 -17.50 0.00 -17.99
CA THR A 477 -18.82 0.56 -17.65
C THR A 477 -19.45 1.34 -18.80
N SER A 478 -18.66 2.13 -19.53
CA SER A 478 -19.12 2.88 -20.71
C SER A 478 -19.48 1.96 -21.87
N PHE A 479 -18.70 0.90 -22.10
CA PHE A 479 -19.00 -0.13 -23.10
C PHE A 479 -20.34 -0.83 -22.82
N PHE A 480 -20.59 -1.25 -21.57
CA PHE A 480 -21.84 -1.94 -21.21
C PHE A 480 -23.07 -1.03 -21.27
N LEU A 481 -22.99 0.22 -20.83
CA LEU A 481 -24.13 1.16 -20.86
C LEU A 481 -24.55 1.51 -22.30
N VAL A 482 -23.58 1.66 -23.19
CA VAL A 482 -23.82 2.11 -24.55
C VAL A 482 -24.30 0.97 -25.46
N GLN A 483 -23.70 -0.23 -25.34
CA GLN A 483 -24.17 -1.43 -26.05
C GLN A 483 -25.61 -1.82 -25.68
N LEU A 484 -25.95 -1.75 -24.39
CA LEU A 484 -27.24 -2.21 -23.89
C LEU A 484 -28.37 -1.18 -24.16
N GLY A 485 -28.02 0.10 -24.28
CA GLY A 485 -28.90 1.17 -24.73
C GLY A 485 -29.25 1.09 -26.22
N ILE A 486 -28.28 0.81 -27.10
CA ILE A 486 -28.49 0.72 -28.57
C ILE A 486 -29.52 -0.36 -28.93
N PHE A 487 -29.37 -1.58 -28.38
CA PHE A 487 -30.26 -2.69 -28.72
C PHE A 487 -31.70 -2.43 -28.26
N LYS A 488 -31.88 -1.80 -27.08
CA LYS A 488 -33.19 -1.44 -26.56
C LYS A 488 -33.84 -0.27 -27.30
N LEU A 489 -33.07 0.73 -27.73
CA LEU A 489 -33.58 1.86 -28.53
C LEU A 489 -34.03 1.41 -29.94
N LEU A 490 -33.34 0.42 -30.51
CA LEU A 490 -33.73 -0.18 -31.78
C LEU A 490 -35.04 -0.98 -31.66
N LEU A 491 -35.20 -1.79 -30.62
CA LEU A 491 -36.47 -2.46 -30.31
C LEU A 491 -37.60 -1.45 -29.99
N PHE A 492 -37.28 -0.38 -29.27
CA PHE A 492 -38.21 0.70 -28.91
C PHE A 492 -38.76 1.45 -30.13
N SER A 493 -37.96 1.63 -31.18
CA SER A 493 -38.39 2.25 -32.45
C SER A 493 -39.58 1.52 -33.09
N PHE A 494 -39.71 0.22 -32.82
CA PHE A 494 -40.80 -0.65 -33.28
C PHE A 494 -41.73 -1.11 -32.15
N ASN A 495 -41.67 -0.47 -30.98
CA ASN A 495 -42.48 -0.77 -29.80
C ASN A 495 -42.33 -2.21 -29.28
N LYS A 496 -41.11 -2.75 -29.33
CA LYS A 496 -40.73 -4.04 -28.77
C LYS A 496 -39.76 -3.84 -27.60
N GLY A 497 -39.65 -4.86 -26.75
CA GLY A 497 -38.69 -4.85 -25.64
C GLY A 497 -39.11 -4.00 -24.43
N PRO A 498 -38.23 -3.88 -23.42
CA PRO A 498 -38.57 -3.34 -22.10
C PRO A 498 -38.94 -1.85 -22.07
N LEU A 499 -38.58 -1.08 -23.11
CA LEU A 499 -38.93 0.34 -23.25
C LEU A 499 -40.30 0.58 -23.93
N ALA A 500 -41.00 -0.46 -24.39
CA ALA A 500 -42.26 -0.33 -25.12
C ALA A 500 -43.47 0.04 -24.25
N LEU A 501 -43.39 -0.19 -22.94
CA LEU A 501 -44.38 0.28 -21.97
C LEU A 501 -44.07 1.75 -21.69
N SER A 502 -44.89 2.69 -22.19
CA SER A 502 -44.67 4.14 -22.01
C SER A 502 -44.49 4.47 -20.52
N PRO A 503 -43.26 4.76 -20.05
CA PRO A 503 -43.05 5.11 -18.66
C PRO A 503 -43.60 6.51 -18.41
N PRO A 504 -44.18 6.79 -17.22
CA PRO A 504 -44.88 8.05 -16.96
C PRO A 504 -43.94 9.26 -16.84
N ASN A 505 -42.63 9.05 -16.64
CA ASN A 505 -41.65 10.12 -16.54
C ASN A 505 -40.27 9.73 -17.12
N ILE A 506 -39.48 10.77 -17.43
CA ILE A 506 -38.17 10.66 -18.09
C ILE A 506 -37.11 9.92 -17.26
N VAL A 507 -37.16 10.07 -15.94
CA VAL A 507 -36.23 9.40 -15.02
C VAL A 507 -36.41 7.89 -15.08
N HIS A 508 -37.66 7.42 -15.08
CA HIS A 508 -37.96 5.99 -15.18
C HIS A 508 -37.57 5.40 -16.53
N PHE A 509 -37.71 6.18 -17.62
CA PHE A 509 -37.23 5.78 -18.95
C PHE A 509 -35.72 5.56 -18.98
N ILE A 510 -34.95 6.51 -18.44
CA ILE A 510 -33.48 6.42 -18.39
C ILE A 510 -33.04 5.21 -17.55
N SER A 511 -33.67 4.98 -16.39
CA SER A 511 -33.35 3.83 -15.54
C SER A 511 -33.60 2.47 -16.23
N ILE A 512 -34.71 2.32 -16.96
CA ILE A 512 -35.00 1.08 -17.70
C ILE A 512 -34.04 0.91 -18.89
N ALA A 513 -33.64 2.00 -19.55
CA ALA A 513 -32.69 1.95 -20.65
C ALA A 513 -31.32 1.41 -20.18
N SER A 514 -30.86 1.82 -18.99
CA SER A 514 -29.52 1.53 -18.46
C SER A 514 -29.35 0.16 -17.76
N LEU A 515 -30.42 -0.56 -17.39
CA LEU A 515 -30.34 -1.84 -16.64
C LEU A 515 -30.16 -3.09 -17.53
N PRO A 516 -29.45 -4.16 -17.14
CA PRO A 516 -29.35 -5.39 -17.94
C PRO A 516 -30.72 -6.03 -18.28
N ILE A 517 -30.86 -6.63 -19.47
CA ILE A 517 -32.08 -7.38 -19.82
C ILE A 517 -32.09 -8.69 -19.03
N SER A 518 -33.06 -8.88 -18.13
CA SER A 518 -33.28 -10.17 -17.47
C SER A 518 -34.09 -11.09 -18.38
N PRO A 519 -33.55 -12.24 -18.85
CA PRO A 519 -34.34 -13.21 -19.59
C PRO A 519 -35.32 -13.90 -18.64
N LYS A 520 -36.63 -13.69 -18.81
CA LYS A 520 -37.64 -14.46 -18.06
C LYS A 520 -37.60 -15.93 -18.49
N PRO A 521 -37.74 -16.91 -17.56
CA PRO A 521 -37.83 -18.32 -17.92
C PRO A 521 -39.15 -18.60 -18.64
N THR A 522 -39.06 -19.34 -19.75
CA THR A 522 -40.20 -19.87 -20.51
C THR A 522 -41.05 -20.76 -19.60
N LYS A 523 -42.35 -20.44 -19.46
CA LYS A 523 -43.34 -21.27 -18.78
C LYS A 523 -43.36 -22.67 -19.42
N LYS A 524 -42.96 -23.70 -18.67
CA LYS A 524 -43.28 -25.10 -18.97
C LYS A 524 -44.80 -25.24 -18.97
N ILE A 525 -45.36 -25.76 -20.06
CA ILE A 525 -46.75 -26.20 -20.12
C ILE A 525 -46.81 -27.54 -19.37
N THR A 526 -47.45 -27.56 -18.20
CA THR A 526 -47.83 -28.78 -17.50
C THR A 526 -49.20 -29.25 -18.03
N PRO A 527 -49.40 -30.56 -18.29
CA PRO A 527 -50.69 -31.09 -18.69
C PRO A 527 -51.66 -31.16 -17.49
N PRO A 528 -52.99 -31.19 -17.71
CA PRO A 528 -53.96 -31.11 -16.63
C PRO A 528 -54.05 -32.42 -15.84
N THR A 529 -53.99 -32.34 -14.51
CA THR A 529 -54.29 -33.44 -13.60
C THR A 529 -55.76 -33.45 -13.16
N PRO A 530 -56.32 -34.63 -12.81
CA PRO A 530 -57.75 -34.83 -12.62
C PRO A 530 -58.24 -34.40 -11.23
N LYS A 531 -59.50 -33.99 -11.15
CA LYS A 531 -60.20 -33.61 -9.91
C LYS A 531 -60.29 -34.78 -8.93
N SER A 532 -59.88 -34.58 -7.68
CA SER A 532 -60.21 -35.46 -6.56
C SER A 532 -61.24 -34.79 -5.65
N GLN A 533 -62.35 -35.48 -5.40
CA GLN A 533 -63.35 -35.16 -4.38
C GLN A 533 -62.79 -35.40 -2.96
N ASN A 534 -63.33 -34.63 -2.02
CA ASN A 534 -63.04 -34.67 -0.59
C ASN A 534 -63.35 -36.02 0.07
N GLY A 535 -62.43 -36.45 0.94
CA GLY A 535 -62.64 -36.69 2.39
C GLY A 535 -63.53 -37.85 2.83
N TYR A 536 -62.97 -38.76 3.65
CA TYR A 536 -63.43 -39.07 5.01
C TYR A 536 -62.33 -39.86 5.77
N CYS A 537 -62.08 -39.47 7.02
CA CYS A 537 -61.34 -40.19 8.07
C CYS A 537 -62.25 -41.29 8.66
N PRO A 538 -61.77 -42.28 9.46
CA PRO A 538 -60.83 -42.11 10.57
C PRO A 538 -59.39 -42.58 10.31
#